data_AF-A0A3D0XMH9-F1
#
_entry.id   AF-A0A3D0XMH9-F1
#
_cell.length_a   1.000
_cell.length_b   1.000
_cell.length_c   1.000
_cell.angle_alpha   90.00
_cell.angle_beta   90.00
_cell.angle_gamma   90.00
#
_symmetry.space_group_name_H-M   'P 1'
#
loop_
_entity.id
_entity.type
_entity.pdbx_description
1 polymer ?
#
loop_
_entity_poly.entity_id
_entity_poly.type
_entity_poly.pdbx_seq_one_letter_code
_entity_poly.pdbx_strand_id
1 'polypeptide(L)'
;MAKIGVLSAMPVEIEGILQDAEDQSPSAPNFYQIWKRKLGDNTVYFSCSGIGKVNAAACAQHLIDVFHVDCIINMGIAGGIAKDLHTLDVVIGGEVFYHDYTPDTLLKKYYPFQNRYTCDKKLQGIASSVCRSTPEVAHFRIGNIASGDCFVEAKDTKDHIREDLDGVCCEME
;
A
#
# COMPACT_ATOMS: atom_id res chain seq x y z
N MET A 1 -10.64 5.58 19.72
CA MET A 1 -9.19 5.37 19.79
C MET A 1 -8.86 4.17 18.94
N ALA A 2 -8.11 4.36 17.86
CA ALA A 2 -7.70 3.30 16.96
C ALA A 2 -6.18 3.09 17.01
N LYS A 3 -5.75 1.87 16.72
CA LYS A 3 -4.37 1.52 16.42
C LYS A 3 -4.22 1.36 14.92
N ILE A 4 -3.37 2.16 14.29
CA ILE A 4 -3.23 2.21 12.83
C ILE A 4 -1.83 1.72 12.48
N GLY A 5 -1.73 0.76 11.57
CA GLY A 5 -0.47 0.40 10.94
C GLY A 5 -0.27 1.21 9.67
N VAL A 6 0.90 1.83 9.51
CA VAL A 6 1.33 2.52 8.28
C VAL A 6 2.53 1.77 7.75
N LEU A 7 2.42 1.30 6.52
CA LEU A 7 3.42 0.48 5.86
C LEU A 7 3.95 1.23 4.63
N SER A 8 5.26 1.20 4.44
CA SER A 8 5.94 1.65 3.24
C SER A 8 7.02 0.64 2.82
N ALA A 9 7.45 0.70 1.57
CA ALA A 9 8.44 -0.22 1.03
C ALA A 9 9.87 0.25 1.30
N MET A 10 10.10 1.56 1.20
CA MET A 10 11.43 2.17 1.28
C MET A 10 11.51 3.23 2.38
N PRO A 11 12.70 3.44 3.00
CA PRO A 11 12.86 4.48 4.02
C PRO A 11 12.49 5.88 3.55
N VAL A 12 12.82 6.23 2.31
CA VAL A 12 12.50 7.54 1.70
C VAL A 12 10.99 7.86 1.70
N GLU A 13 10.14 6.83 1.72
CA GLU A 13 8.68 7.00 1.71
C GLU A 13 8.12 7.34 3.10
N ILE A 14 8.85 7.08 4.18
CA ILE A 14 8.35 7.19 5.56
C ILE A 14 9.16 8.13 6.44
N GLU A 15 10.45 8.33 6.17
CA GLU A 15 11.36 9.16 6.99
C GLU A 15 10.79 10.56 7.27
N GLY A 16 10.16 11.19 6.27
CA GLY A 16 9.58 12.53 6.40
C GLY A 16 8.43 12.64 7.41
N ILE A 17 7.77 11.52 7.74
CA ILE A 17 6.61 11.49 8.64
C ILE A 17 6.90 10.84 10.00
N LEU A 18 8.13 10.36 10.25
CA LEU A 18 8.55 9.71 11.49
C LEU A 18 8.93 10.68 12.63
N GLN A 19 8.76 12.00 12.43
CA GLN A 19 9.04 13.00 13.45
C GLN A 19 8.31 12.67 14.76
N ASP A 20 9.04 12.75 15.88
CA ASP A 20 8.58 12.43 17.24
C ASP A 20 8.07 11.01 17.45
N ALA A 21 8.42 10.07 16.57
CA ALA A 21 8.08 8.67 16.74
C ALA A 21 9.09 7.97 17.66
N GLU A 22 8.56 7.17 18.60
CA GLU A 22 9.33 6.33 19.52
C GLU A 22 9.74 5.04 18.81
N ASP A 23 11.00 4.66 18.88
CA ASP A 23 11.46 3.36 18.38
C ASP A 23 10.85 2.23 19.23
N GLN A 24 10.18 1.30 18.58
CA GLN A 24 9.57 0.08 19.16
C GLN A 24 10.12 -1.18 18.48
N SER A 25 11.23 -1.07 17.77
CA SER A 25 11.82 -2.18 17.03
C SER A 25 12.23 -3.30 17.99
N PRO A 26 11.97 -4.57 17.64
CA PRO A 26 12.45 -5.70 18.41
C PRO A 26 13.98 -5.66 18.52
N SER A 27 14.53 -6.05 19.68
CA SER A 27 15.98 -6.05 19.90
C SER A 27 16.73 -7.15 19.12
N ALA A 28 16.00 -8.04 18.44
CA ALA A 28 16.57 -9.14 17.68
C ALA A 28 16.92 -8.69 16.25
N PRO A 29 18.03 -9.18 15.68
CA PRO A 29 18.40 -8.88 14.30
C PRO A 29 17.34 -9.39 13.31
N ASN A 30 17.17 -8.68 12.20
CA ASN A 30 16.27 -9.02 11.07
C ASN A 30 14.76 -8.87 11.35
N PHE A 31 14.37 -8.12 12.38
CA PHE A 31 12.98 -7.67 12.52
C PHE A 31 12.76 -6.34 11.81
N TYR A 32 11.53 -6.10 11.36
CA TYR A 32 11.13 -4.82 10.80
C TYR A 32 11.35 -3.70 11.81
N GLN A 33 11.82 -2.56 11.33
CA GLN A 33 11.86 -1.35 12.15
C GLN A 33 10.43 -0.91 12.38
N ILE A 34 10.07 -0.67 13.65
CA ILE A 34 8.75 -0.24 14.05
C ILE A 34 8.89 1.05 14.84
N TRP A 35 8.19 2.09 14.41
CA TRP A 35 8.10 3.33 15.16
C TRP A 35 6.67 3.57 15.60
N LYS A 36 6.49 4.14 16.77
CA LYS A 36 5.18 4.43 17.35
C LYS A 36 5.02 5.92 17.60
N ARG A 37 3.87 6.47 17.19
CA ARG A 37 3.50 7.84 17.52
C ARG A 37 2.04 7.92 17.94
N LYS A 38 1.75 8.81 18.89
CA LYS A 38 0.36 9.21 19.18
C LYS A 38 -0.02 10.40 18.29
N LEU A 39 -1.17 10.28 17.62
CA LEU A 39 -1.77 11.36 16.84
C LEU A 39 -3.20 11.56 17.33
N GLY A 40 -3.40 12.60 18.15
CA GLY A 40 -4.65 12.77 18.92
C GLY A 40 -4.92 11.55 19.80
N ASP A 41 -6.13 11.00 19.70
CA ASP A 41 -6.52 9.79 20.44
C ASP A 41 -6.12 8.49 19.73
N ASN A 42 -5.37 8.53 18.63
CA ASN A 42 -4.96 7.34 17.89
C ASN A 42 -3.49 7.00 18.16
N THR A 43 -3.18 5.71 18.14
CA THR A 43 -1.80 5.21 18.14
C THR A 43 -1.46 4.75 16.74
N VAL A 44 -0.35 5.22 16.18
CA VAL A 44 0.11 4.85 14.84
C VAL A 44 1.43 4.11 14.96
N TYR A 45 1.51 2.96 14.32
CA TYR A 45 2.70 2.13 14.17
C TYR A 45 3.17 2.23 12.73
N PHE A 46 4.34 2.79 12.52
CA PHE A 46 4.99 2.96 11.22
C PHE A 46 5.98 1.82 11.02
N SER A 47 6.06 1.28 9.82
CA SER A 47 7.09 0.32 9.46
C SER A 47 7.49 0.44 8.00
N CYS A 48 8.78 0.23 7.76
CA CYS A 48 9.34 0.02 6.43
C CYS A 48 9.43 -1.50 6.22
N SER A 49 8.56 -2.06 5.37
CA SER A 49 8.52 -3.50 5.09
C SER A 49 9.73 -3.96 4.29
N GLY A 50 10.33 -3.08 3.50
CA GLY A 50 11.18 -3.49 2.38
C GLY A 50 10.33 -3.80 1.14
N ILE A 51 11.02 -3.86 0.00
CA ILE A 51 10.41 -4.02 -1.32
C ILE A 51 9.90 -5.45 -1.53
N GLY A 52 8.73 -5.59 -2.15
CA GLY A 52 8.19 -6.85 -2.64
C GLY A 52 7.11 -7.46 -1.75
N LYS A 53 6.25 -8.28 -2.37
CA LYS A 53 5.02 -8.84 -1.78
C LYS A 53 5.28 -9.66 -0.52
N VAL A 54 6.36 -10.45 -0.48
CA VAL A 54 6.69 -11.29 0.68
C VAL A 54 7.05 -10.43 1.89
N ASN A 55 7.82 -9.37 1.67
CA ASN A 55 8.23 -8.44 2.71
C ASN A 55 7.04 -7.65 3.26
N ALA A 56 6.21 -7.10 2.36
CA ALA A 56 4.99 -6.39 2.71
C ALA A 56 4.02 -7.30 3.50
N ALA A 57 3.78 -8.52 3.03
CA ALA A 57 2.90 -9.48 3.69
C ALA A 57 3.37 -9.85 5.11
N ALA A 58 4.66 -10.16 5.28
CA ALA A 58 5.20 -10.52 6.59
C ALA A 58 5.21 -9.33 7.57
N CYS A 59 5.50 -8.11 7.07
CA CYS A 59 5.42 -6.89 7.88
C CYS A 59 3.98 -6.57 8.31
N ALA A 60 3.02 -6.62 7.37
CA ALA A 60 1.61 -6.42 7.67
C ALA A 60 1.08 -7.43 8.69
N GLN A 61 1.41 -8.71 8.52
CA GLN A 61 1.06 -9.77 9.49
C GLN A 61 1.64 -9.47 10.87
N HIS A 62 2.91 -9.03 10.95
CA HIS A 62 3.54 -8.67 12.21
C HIS A 62 2.83 -7.51 12.92
N LEU A 63 2.46 -6.46 12.18
CA LEU A 63 1.68 -5.34 12.71
C LEU A 63 0.32 -5.79 13.26
N ILE A 64 -0.35 -6.72 12.58
CA ILE A 64 -1.63 -7.28 13.00
C ILE A 64 -1.48 -8.14 14.26
N ASP A 65 -0.54 -9.09 14.26
CA ASP A 65 -0.42 -10.09 15.32
C ASP A 65 0.17 -9.53 16.62
N VAL A 66 1.17 -8.66 16.52
CA VAL A 66 1.95 -8.19 17.67
C VAL A 66 1.42 -6.86 18.20
N PHE A 67 1.06 -5.94 17.31
CA PHE A 67 0.62 -4.60 17.70
C PHE A 67 -0.90 -4.47 17.74
N HIS A 68 -1.63 -5.45 17.16
CA HIS A 68 -3.09 -5.48 17.11
C HIS A 68 -3.65 -4.21 16.50
N VAL A 69 -3.13 -3.84 15.33
CA VAL A 69 -3.66 -2.69 14.57
C VAL A 69 -5.06 -2.99 14.04
N ASP A 70 -5.93 -1.98 14.09
CA ASP A 70 -7.31 -2.05 13.63
C ASP A 70 -7.42 -1.89 12.10
N CYS A 71 -6.43 -1.25 11.48
CA CYS A 71 -6.31 -1.12 10.04
C CYS A 71 -4.86 -0.94 9.58
N ILE A 72 -4.62 -1.19 8.29
CA ILE A 72 -3.36 -0.95 7.59
C ILE A 72 -3.58 0.14 6.54
N ILE A 73 -2.66 1.10 6.48
CA ILE A 73 -2.51 2.06 5.39
C ILE A 73 -1.17 1.75 4.71
N ASN A 74 -1.23 1.19 3.50
CA ASN A 74 -0.06 1.10 2.64
C ASN A 74 0.13 2.45 1.92
N MET A 75 1.33 3.02 1.96
CA MET A 75 1.67 4.26 1.27
C MET A 75 3.05 4.14 0.61
N GLY A 76 3.18 4.74 -0.57
CA GLY A 76 4.44 4.69 -1.30
C GLY A 76 4.31 5.31 -2.69
N ILE A 77 5.29 5.01 -3.53
CA ILE A 77 5.38 5.49 -4.90
C ILE A 77 4.96 4.36 -5.86
N ALA A 78 4.12 4.68 -6.84
CA ALA A 78 3.66 3.73 -7.85
C ALA A 78 3.93 4.25 -9.28
N GLY A 79 4.08 3.32 -10.23
CA GLY A 79 4.15 3.63 -11.65
C GLY A 79 2.76 3.88 -12.23
N GLY A 80 2.55 5.05 -12.86
CA GLY A 80 1.30 5.37 -13.56
C GLY A 80 1.09 4.48 -14.79
N ILE A 81 -0.08 3.84 -14.87
CA ILE A 81 -0.48 2.95 -15.97
C ILE A 81 -1.61 3.58 -16.81
N ALA A 82 -2.60 4.19 -16.14
CA ALA A 82 -3.67 4.90 -16.83
C ALA A 82 -3.13 6.12 -17.58
N LYS A 83 -3.65 6.35 -18.80
CA LYS A 83 -3.16 7.40 -19.71
C LYS A 83 -3.41 8.83 -19.21
N ASP A 84 -4.34 8.98 -18.28
CA ASP A 84 -4.74 10.24 -17.66
C ASP A 84 -4.06 10.51 -16.32
N LEU A 85 -3.17 9.63 -15.86
CA LEU A 85 -2.33 9.86 -14.68
C LEU A 85 -1.04 10.61 -15.03
N HIS A 86 -0.70 11.57 -14.19
CA HIS A 86 0.50 12.37 -14.28
C HIS A 86 1.38 12.15 -13.04
N THR A 87 2.67 12.52 -13.16
CA THR A 87 3.57 12.52 -12.01
C THR A 87 3.00 13.43 -10.91
N LEU A 88 3.03 12.93 -9.66
CA LEU A 88 2.44 13.55 -8.45
C LEU A 88 0.92 13.42 -8.30
N ASP A 89 0.22 12.79 -9.23
CA ASP A 89 -1.19 12.42 -8.99
C ASP A 89 -1.27 11.35 -7.88
N VAL A 90 -2.29 11.45 -7.04
CA VAL A 90 -2.52 10.49 -5.94
C VAL A 90 -3.55 9.44 -6.36
N VAL A 91 -3.19 8.16 -6.24
CA VAL A 91 -4.12 7.04 -6.41
C VAL A 91 -4.51 6.50 -5.03
N ILE A 92 -5.81 6.54 -4.73
CA ILE A 92 -6.39 5.88 -3.56
C ILE A 92 -6.85 4.48 -3.99
N GLY A 93 -6.43 3.44 -3.26
CA GLY A 93 -6.76 2.06 -3.60
C GLY A 93 -8.27 1.80 -3.65
N GLY A 94 -8.75 1.34 -4.81
CA GLY A 94 -10.09 0.82 -5.02
C GLY A 94 -10.14 -0.68 -4.77
N GLU A 95 -9.56 -1.45 -5.69
CA GLU A 95 -9.17 -2.85 -5.51
C GLU A 95 -7.67 -3.01 -5.70
N VAL A 96 -7.06 -3.98 -5.04
CA VAL A 96 -5.67 -4.41 -5.29
C VAL A 96 -5.68 -5.82 -5.86
N PHE A 97 -4.79 -6.11 -6.80
CA PHE A 97 -4.70 -7.43 -7.42
C PHE A 97 -3.27 -7.73 -7.90
N TYR A 98 -2.96 -9.01 -8.08
CA TYR A 98 -1.67 -9.41 -8.62
C TYR A 98 -1.67 -9.39 -10.14
N HIS A 99 -0.69 -8.75 -10.75
CA HIS A 99 -0.52 -8.76 -12.21
C HIS A 99 0.51 -9.78 -12.71
N ASP A 100 1.24 -10.43 -11.80
CA ASP A 100 2.32 -11.36 -12.09
C ASP A 100 1.98 -12.83 -11.75
N TYR A 101 0.75 -13.11 -11.31
CA TYR A 101 0.24 -14.47 -11.14
C TYR A 101 -0.40 -14.99 -12.43
N THR A 102 0.20 -16.00 -13.05
CA THR A 102 -0.33 -16.61 -14.29
C THR A 102 -0.51 -18.13 -14.16
N PRO A 103 -1.71 -18.68 -14.39
CA PRO A 103 -2.98 -17.97 -14.51
C PRO A 103 -3.51 -17.57 -13.12
N ASP A 104 -3.92 -16.30 -12.98
CA ASP A 104 -4.52 -15.74 -11.75
C ASP A 104 -5.77 -16.50 -11.28
N THR A 105 -6.46 -17.17 -12.20
CA THR A 105 -7.64 -18.01 -11.92
C THR A 105 -7.38 -19.13 -10.91
N LEU A 106 -6.12 -19.53 -10.69
CA LEU A 106 -5.78 -20.47 -9.63
C LEU A 106 -6.12 -19.91 -8.25
N LEU A 107 -5.97 -18.60 -8.03
CA LEU A 107 -6.29 -17.94 -6.76
C LEU A 107 -7.80 -17.91 -6.47
N LYS A 108 -8.64 -18.08 -7.49
CA LYS A 108 -10.10 -18.25 -7.31
C LYS A 108 -10.48 -19.68 -6.93
N LYS A 109 -9.63 -20.67 -7.24
CA LYS A 109 -9.89 -22.10 -7.02
C LYS A 109 -9.28 -22.61 -5.72
N TYR A 110 -8.13 -22.09 -5.33
CA TYR A 110 -7.40 -22.45 -4.13
C TYR A 110 -7.32 -21.24 -3.21
N TYR A 111 -6.96 -21.46 -1.94
CA TYR A 111 -6.71 -20.35 -1.01
C TYR A 111 -5.84 -19.28 -1.68
N PRO A 112 -6.24 -17.99 -1.65
CA PRO A 112 -7.25 -17.38 -0.78
C PRO A 112 -8.68 -17.33 -1.34
N PHE A 113 -8.98 -18.04 -2.42
CA PHE A 113 -10.30 -18.08 -3.09
C PHE A 113 -10.78 -16.74 -3.66
N GLN A 114 -9.86 -15.80 -3.84
CA GLN A 114 -10.06 -14.50 -4.47
C GLN A 114 -8.75 -14.05 -5.11
N ASN A 115 -8.82 -13.27 -6.18
CA ASN A 115 -7.66 -12.70 -6.87
C ASN A 115 -7.68 -11.16 -6.86
N ARG A 116 -8.67 -10.56 -6.20
CA ARG A 116 -8.84 -9.12 -6.03
C ARG A 116 -9.23 -8.83 -4.59
N TYR A 117 -8.73 -7.74 -4.05
CA TYR A 117 -8.90 -7.34 -2.66
C TYR A 117 -9.47 -5.92 -2.63
N THR A 118 -10.74 -5.77 -2.24
CA THR A 118 -11.39 -4.46 -2.16
C THR A 118 -10.88 -3.68 -0.96
N CYS A 119 -10.42 -2.45 -1.18
CA CYS A 119 -10.00 -1.56 -0.10
C CYS A 119 -11.21 -1.02 0.68
N ASP A 120 -11.00 -0.69 1.96
CA ASP A 120 -12.06 -0.24 2.87
C ASP A 120 -12.68 1.09 2.45
N LYS A 121 -14.02 1.14 2.36
CA LYS A 121 -14.76 2.32 1.89
C LYS A 121 -14.70 3.50 2.84
N LYS A 122 -14.59 3.26 4.15
CA LYS A 122 -14.47 4.33 5.14
C LYS A 122 -13.09 4.99 5.02
N LEU A 123 -12.02 4.20 4.90
CA LEU A 123 -10.66 4.71 4.69
C LEU A 123 -10.54 5.44 3.34
N GLN A 124 -11.14 4.91 2.26
CA GLN A 124 -11.23 5.62 0.97
C GLN A 124 -11.90 6.99 1.11
N GLY A 125 -13.00 7.07 1.86
CA GLY A 125 -13.71 8.33 2.11
C GLY A 125 -12.87 9.34 2.89
N ILE A 126 -12.17 8.89 3.94
CA ILE A 126 -11.25 9.72 4.73
C ILE A 126 -10.12 10.24 3.84
N ALA A 127 -9.42 9.35 3.11
CA ALA A 127 -8.33 9.73 2.22
C ALA A 127 -8.79 10.72 1.14
N SER A 128 -9.95 10.47 0.54
CA SER A 128 -10.55 11.38 -0.46
C SER A 128 -10.86 12.75 0.12
N SER A 129 -11.35 12.81 1.37
CA SER A 129 -11.60 14.07 2.05
C SER A 129 -10.30 14.83 2.30
N VAL A 130 -9.24 14.13 2.74
CA VAL A 130 -7.92 14.72 2.97
C VAL A 130 -7.36 15.28 1.65
N CYS A 131 -7.35 14.49 0.57
CA CYS A 131 -6.89 14.95 -0.74
C CYS A 131 -7.63 16.20 -1.24
N ARG A 132 -8.94 16.33 -1.01
CA ARG A 132 -9.69 17.55 -1.38
C ARG A 132 -9.31 18.77 -0.56
N SER A 133 -8.88 18.58 0.68
CA SER A 133 -8.52 19.66 1.61
C SER A 133 -7.04 20.02 1.61
N THR A 134 -6.18 19.22 0.97
CA THR A 134 -4.73 19.42 0.90
C THR A 134 -4.36 20.16 -0.39
N PRO A 135 -3.97 21.44 -0.34
CA PRO A 135 -3.69 22.25 -1.54
C PRO A 135 -2.60 21.67 -2.45
N GLU A 136 -1.66 20.92 -1.89
CA GLU A 136 -0.55 20.29 -2.60
C GLU A 136 -0.99 19.11 -3.47
N VAL A 137 -2.17 18.52 -3.20
CA VAL A 137 -2.73 17.42 -4.00
C VAL A 137 -3.55 18.01 -5.14
N ALA A 138 -2.90 18.20 -6.30
CA ALA A 138 -3.54 18.76 -7.48
C ALA A 138 -4.64 17.84 -8.03
N HIS A 139 -4.35 16.55 -8.15
CA HIS A 139 -5.26 15.54 -8.67
C HIS A 139 -5.19 14.26 -7.86
N PHE A 140 -6.34 13.63 -7.67
CA PHE A 140 -6.41 12.30 -7.09
C PHE A 140 -7.58 11.52 -7.70
N ARG A 141 -7.49 10.20 -7.65
CA ARG A 141 -8.58 9.30 -8.04
C ARG A 141 -8.63 8.07 -7.15
N ILE A 142 -9.79 7.43 -7.10
CA ILE A 142 -9.89 6.04 -6.65
C ILE A 142 -9.66 5.15 -7.88
N GLY A 143 -8.82 4.12 -7.77
CA GLY A 143 -8.56 3.22 -8.87
C GLY A 143 -7.92 1.90 -8.44
N ASN A 144 -7.91 0.92 -9.34
CA ASN A 144 -7.37 -0.40 -9.03
C ASN A 144 -5.84 -0.39 -9.14
N ILE A 145 -5.17 -1.01 -8.17
CA ILE A 145 -3.72 -1.04 -8.06
C ILE A 145 -3.23 -2.46 -8.36
N ALA A 146 -2.25 -2.56 -9.25
CA ALA A 146 -1.65 -3.82 -9.65
C ALA A 146 -0.32 -4.04 -8.91
N SER A 147 -0.18 -5.14 -8.18
CA SER A 147 1.03 -5.48 -7.44
C SER A 147 1.76 -6.65 -8.10
N GLY A 148 3.09 -6.61 -8.14
CA GLY A 148 3.91 -7.72 -8.64
C GLY A 148 5.39 -7.55 -8.28
N ASP A 149 6.11 -8.67 -8.14
CA ASP A 149 7.54 -8.65 -7.77
C ASP A 149 8.44 -8.32 -8.97
N CYS A 150 8.07 -7.29 -9.72
CA CYS A 150 8.85 -6.80 -10.85
C CYS A 150 8.65 -5.29 -11.06
N PHE A 151 9.74 -4.60 -11.34
CA PHE A 151 9.68 -3.20 -11.74
C PHE A 151 9.19 -3.11 -13.20
N VAL A 152 7.98 -2.58 -13.44
CA VAL A 152 7.32 -2.62 -14.75
C VAL A 152 7.79 -1.50 -15.68
N GLU A 153 8.66 -1.85 -16.61
CA GLU A 153 9.15 -0.92 -17.65
C GLU A 153 8.55 -1.19 -19.04
N ALA A 154 8.31 -2.47 -19.35
CA ALA A 154 7.90 -2.93 -20.68
C ALA A 154 6.48 -2.46 -21.03
N LYS A 155 6.34 -1.92 -22.25
CA LYS A 155 5.05 -1.44 -22.77
C LYS A 155 3.98 -2.53 -22.74
N ASP A 156 4.30 -3.74 -23.18
CA ASP A 156 3.35 -4.85 -23.25
C ASP A 156 2.79 -5.21 -21.87
N THR A 157 3.63 -5.19 -20.83
CA THR A 157 3.19 -5.39 -19.44
C THR A 157 2.27 -4.27 -18.96
N LYS A 158 2.59 -3.01 -19.29
CA LYS A 158 1.74 -1.86 -18.95
C LYS A 158 0.39 -1.94 -19.66
N ASP A 159 0.39 -2.30 -20.94
CA ASP A 159 -0.83 -2.46 -21.74
C ASP A 159 -1.68 -3.62 -21.20
N HIS A 160 -1.07 -4.76 -20.83
CA HIS A 160 -1.78 -5.86 -20.16
C HIS A 160 -2.45 -5.43 -18.85
N ILE A 161 -1.71 -4.76 -17.96
CA ILE A 161 -2.27 -4.25 -16.69
C ILE A 161 -3.44 -3.30 -16.94
N ARG A 162 -3.31 -2.41 -17.92
CA ARG A 162 -4.33 -1.40 -18.24
C ARG A 162 -5.57 -2.00 -18.89
N GLU A 163 -5.38 -2.82 -19.92
CA GLU A 163 -6.44 -3.24 -20.84
C GLU A 163 -7.13 -4.52 -20.38
N ASP A 164 -6.37 -5.48 -19.84
CA ASP A 164 -6.90 -6.78 -19.46
C ASP A 164 -7.26 -6.85 -17.97
N LEU A 165 -6.52 -6.10 -17.13
CA LEU A 165 -6.67 -6.14 -15.68
C LEU A 165 -7.26 -4.85 -15.08
N ASP A 166 -7.58 -3.83 -15.87
CA ASP A 166 -8.20 -2.58 -15.39
C ASP A 166 -7.41 -1.91 -14.24
N GLY A 167 -6.07 -1.98 -14.30
CA GLY A 167 -5.16 -1.33 -13.35
C GLY A 167 -4.88 0.13 -13.75
N VAL A 168 -4.91 1.05 -12.77
CA VAL A 168 -4.56 2.46 -13.01
C VAL A 168 -3.12 2.77 -12.68
N CYS A 169 -2.51 2.06 -11.73
CA CYS A 169 -1.09 2.12 -11.43
C CYS A 169 -0.57 0.73 -11.04
N CYS A 170 0.76 0.57 -11.01
CA CYS A 170 1.41 -0.64 -10.55
C CYS A 170 2.56 -0.36 -9.57
N GLU A 171 2.75 -1.26 -8.62
CA GLU A 171 3.77 -1.23 -7.58
C GLU A 171 4.14 -2.67 -7.15
N MET A 172 4.82 -2.86 -6.01
CA MET A 172 5.49 -4.12 -5.67
C MET A 172 5.08 -4.74 -4.32
N GLU A 173 4.18 -4.12 -3.54
CA GLU A 173 3.84 -4.49 -2.16
C GLU A 173 2.36 -4.88 -1.96
#